data_AF-A0A532TIX7-F1
#
_entry.id   AF-A0A532TIX7-F1
#
_cell.length_a   1.000
_cell.length_b   1.000
_cell.length_c   1.000
_cell.angle_alpha   90.00
_cell.angle_beta   90.00
_cell.angle_gamma   90.00
#
_symmetry.space_group_name_H-M   'P 1'
#
loop_
_entity.id
_entity.type
_entity.pdbx_description
1 polymer ?
#
loop_
_entity_poly.entity_id
_entity_poly.type
_entity_poly.pdbx_seq_one_letter_code
_entity_poly.pdbx_strand_id
1 'polypeptide(L)'
;IKNKLDNKIIIMVSGRIIPKFYPILVYLGIDLIDCSYSMFLSAENFYDTIEYLLPIYKVKYLPCSCVACKGKLNYLFNKKHSGEKIDLLSLHNLITASNYMKKIKQYLNYEDYRVFVEKSSLDETNLISILKILDKKYFNYLKYETPIIQKSKNIRCLGPSSYNRPDFQHFRENAIKNFEPESWTRLIILLPCSSKKPYSKSKSHKAFYNVIRKFSEFPDFQEFILTSPLGVIPRQLENIYPANSYDISVTGEWDNEEINITAEMLIRMVEKYEPEIPILCHLKDGYLEIAKKASSKLPHNFVFSEIQDKTTSMESLQSLENLIKENINKFQVKSDKIENISKSWIRKFVKILDYQFGIGSGTKVIPNGLKPIRVRGNDQIDLKDLETQEKLGVFKYSTGQIVLTLPGLKRLIQTPNSINSNYIVFNGEEIRGNTLFRKGVLDYSLDLIPNSQVVIVDEAKKKIIGSGELIVGSNFIKNSKSGRIAKIYEWK
;
A
#
# COMPACT_ATOMS: atom_id res chain seq x y z
N ILE A 1 24.99 -1.21 -2.67
CA ILE A 1 25.49 -2.21 -3.65
C ILE A 1 24.45 -2.45 -4.73
N LYS A 2 23.23 -2.90 -4.40
CA LYS A 2 22.13 -3.09 -5.38
C LYS A 2 21.90 -1.91 -6.33
N ASN A 3 21.94 -0.66 -5.83
CA ASN A 3 21.78 0.54 -6.68
C ASN A 3 22.83 0.70 -7.80
N LYS A 4 23.97 0.01 -7.71
CA LYS A 4 25.09 0.13 -8.65
C LYS A 4 25.29 -1.11 -9.53
N LEU A 5 24.73 -2.25 -9.16
CA LEU A 5 24.97 -3.53 -9.83
C LEU A 5 23.83 -3.87 -10.78
N ASP A 6 24.16 -4.62 -11.85
CA ASP A 6 23.13 -5.19 -12.72
C ASP A 6 22.32 -6.23 -11.94
N ASN A 7 20.99 -6.23 -12.11
CA ASN A 7 20.10 -7.17 -11.41
C ASN A 7 20.27 -8.64 -11.85
N LYS A 8 21.02 -8.91 -12.92
CA LYS A 8 21.43 -10.28 -13.27
C LYS A 8 22.53 -10.85 -12.38
N ILE A 9 23.22 -10.00 -11.61
CA ILE A 9 24.30 -10.42 -10.74
C ILE A 9 23.71 -11.04 -9.48
N ILE A 10 24.08 -12.29 -9.23
CA ILE A 10 23.79 -12.98 -7.98
C ILE A 10 24.64 -12.34 -6.88
N ILE A 11 23.99 -11.82 -5.83
CA ILE A 11 24.67 -11.27 -4.67
C ILE A 11 24.74 -12.33 -3.57
N MET A 12 25.96 -12.74 -3.25
CA MET A 12 26.25 -13.58 -2.10
C MET A 12 26.74 -12.71 -0.94
N VAL A 13 26.25 -12.98 0.26
CA VAL A 13 26.76 -12.41 1.51
C VAL A 13 27.40 -13.51 2.35
N SER A 14 28.57 -13.22 2.92
CA SER A 14 29.31 -14.10 3.82
C SER A 14 29.87 -13.29 5.00
N GLY A 15 30.30 -13.99 6.05
CA GLY A 15 30.80 -13.41 7.29
C GLY A 15 30.04 -13.95 8.50
N ARG A 16 29.96 -13.14 9.56
CA ARG A 16 29.33 -13.52 10.85
C ARG A 16 27.80 -13.42 10.76
N ILE A 17 27.21 -14.23 9.91
CA ILE A 17 25.77 -14.21 9.62
C ILE A 17 25.14 -15.47 10.18
N ILE A 18 24.06 -15.27 10.93
CA ILE A 18 23.24 -16.34 11.50
C ILE A 18 21.80 -16.22 10.99
N PRO A 19 21.00 -17.29 11.05
CA PRO A 19 19.67 -17.35 10.45
C PRO A 19 18.72 -16.21 10.78
N LYS A 20 18.81 -15.59 11.98
CA LYS A 20 17.99 -14.43 12.35
C LYS A 20 18.07 -13.26 11.36
N PHE A 21 19.20 -13.09 10.67
CA PHE A 21 19.41 -12.02 9.69
C PHE A 21 18.86 -12.35 8.31
N TYR A 22 18.54 -13.62 8.02
CA TYR A 22 18.15 -14.04 6.68
C TYR A 22 16.94 -13.27 6.12
N PRO A 23 15.86 -12.99 6.90
CA PRO A 23 14.69 -12.31 6.37
C PRO A 23 15.01 -10.89 5.88
N ILE A 24 15.76 -10.11 6.66
CA ILE A 24 16.12 -8.74 6.28
C ILE A 24 17.12 -8.74 5.11
N LEU A 25 18.06 -9.69 5.07
CA LEU A 25 19.01 -9.81 3.97
C LEU A 25 18.31 -10.15 2.65
N VAL A 26 17.36 -11.09 2.68
CA VAL A 26 16.53 -11.42 1.52
C VAL A 26 15.64 -10.24 1.12
N TYR A 27 15.09 -9.49 2.09
CA TYR A 27 14.33 -8.26 1.80
C TYR A 27 15.18 -7.18 1.13
N LEU A 28 16.48 -7.11 1.45
CA LEU A 28 17.47 -6.25 0.78
C LEU A 28 17.89 -6.78 -0.61
N GLY A 29 17.34 -7.91 -1.04
CA GLY A 29 17.59 -8.55 -2.33
C GLY A 29 18.86 -9.41 -2.38
N ILE A 30 19.38 -9.88 -1.24
CA ILE A 30 20.47 -10.86 -1.23
C ILE A 30 19.98 -12.21 -1.75
N ASP A 31 20.74 -12.80 -2.68
CA ASP A 31 20.36 -14.01 -3.41
C ASP A 31 20.93 -15.27 -2.76
N LEU A 32 22.16 -15.19 -2.23
CA LEU A 32 22.86 -16.28 -1.56
C LEU A 32 23.39 -15.85 -0.19
N ILE A 33 23.27 -16.72 0.80
CA ILE A 33 23.79 -16.50 2.15
C ILE A 33 24.67 -17.69 2.51
N ASP A 34 25.94 -17.41 2.79
CA ASP A 34 26.89 -18.40 3.27
C ASP A 34 26.58 -18.83 4.71
N CYS A 35 26.53 -20.13 4.96
CA CYS A 35 26.25 -20.75 6.26
C CYS A 35 27.49 -21.31 6.97
N SER A 36 28.70 -21.10 6.43
CA SER A 36 29.96 -21.56 7.02
C SER A 36 30.14 -21.11 8.48
N TYR A 37 29.68 -19.91 8.82
CA TYR A 37 29.72 -19.39 10.19
C TYR A 37 28.92 -20.25 11.19
N SER A 38 27.84 -20.91 10.74
CA SER A 38 27.09 -21.83 11.60
C SER A 38 27.94 -23.03 12.05
N MET A 39 28.87 -23.49 11.21
CA MET A 39 29.79 -24.58 11.56
C MET A 39 30.83 -24.12 12.59
N PHE A 40 31.35 -22.90 12.44
CA PHE A 40 32.22 -22.28 13.44
C PHE A 40 31.50 -22.17 14.80
N LEU A 41 30.26 -21.70 14.80
CA LEU A 41 29.44 -21.60 16.02
C LEU A 41 29.21 -22.97 16.68
N SER A 42 29.02 -24.03 15.89
CA SER A 42 28.91 -25.39 16.42
C SER A 42 30.20 -25.87 17.10
N ALA A 43 31.38 -25.55 16.54
CA ALA A 43 32.68 -25.83 17.17
C ALA A 43 32.85 -25.06 18.49
N GLU A 44 32.36 -23.83 18.53
CA GLU A 44 32.29 -22.99 19.74
C GLU A 44 31.14 -23.38 20.70
N ASN A 45 30.48 -24.51 20.47
CA ASN A 45 29.41 -25.07 21.30
C ASN A 45 28.15 -24.20 21.40
N PHE A 46 27.79 -23.50 20.33
CA PHE A 46 26.54 -22.77 20.23
C PHE A 46 25.44 -23.56 19.52
N TYR A 47 24.23 -23.40 20.05
CA TYR A 47 22.97 -23.94 19.56
C TYR A 47 22.09 -22.79 19.08
N ASP A 48 21.67 -22.86 17.82
CA ASP A 48 20.82 -21.85 17.20
C ASP A 48 19.33 -22.21 17.32
N THR A 49 18.51 -21.28 17.84
CA THR A 49 17.04 -21.42 17.85
C THR A 49 16.35 -20.62 16.75
N ILE A 50 17.09 -19.86 15.93
CA ILE A 50 16.65 -18.73 15.08
C ILE A 50 16.61 -17.41 15.87
N GLU A 51 15.82 -17.31 16.94
CA GLU A 51 15.71 -16.07 17.71
C GLU A 51 16.97 -15.83 18.56
N TYR A 52 17.51 -16.91 19.14
CA TYR A 52 18.66 -16.88 20.04
C TYR A 52 19.78 -17.79 19.57
N LEU A 53 20.99 -17.35 19.85
CA LEU A 53 22.19 -18.16 19.76
C LEU A 53 22.67 -18.44 21.17
N LEU A 54 22.53 -19.68 21.63
CA LEU A 54 22.75 -20.06 23.02
C LEU A 54 23.97 -20.98 23.14
N PRO A 55 24.87 -20.75 24.11
CA PRO A 55 25.81 -21.79 24.49
C PRO A 55 25.06 -23.05 24.90
N ILE A 56 25.43 -24.22 24.37
CA ILE A 56 24.69 -25.48 24.56
C ILE A 56 24.48 -25.83 26.03
N TYR A 57 25.44 -25.50 26.90
CA TYR A 57 25.34 -25.76 28.34
C TYR A 57 24.25 -24.93 29.05
N LYS A 58 23.75 -23.85 28.43
CA LYS A 58 22.62 -23.06 28.94
C LYS A 58 21.27 -23.56 28.44
N VAL A 59 21.25 -24.49 27.49
CA VAL A 59 20.00 -24.99 26.89
C VAL A 59 19.38 -26.05 27.82
N LYS A 60 18.17 -25.77 28.31
CA LYS A 60 17.42 -26.70 29.18
C LYS A 60 16.51 -27.64 28.41
N TYR A 61 15.98 -27.17 27.28
CA TYR A 61 15.07 -27.90 26.40
C TYR A 61 15.51 -27.68 24.97
N LEU A 62 15.47 -28.73 24.14
CA LEU A 62 15.70 -28.61 22.70
C LEU A 62 14.35 -28.36 22.00
N PRO A 63 14.02 -27.12 21.57
CA PRO A 63 12.73 -26.81 20.94
C PRO A 63 12.64 -27.29 19.48
N CYS A 64 13.60 -28.11 19.02
CA CYS A 64 13.71 -28.56 17.64
C CYS A 64 13.41 -30.05 17.53
N SER A 65 12.75 -30.43 16.44
CA SER A 65 12.38 -31.83 16.14
C SER A 65 13.36 -32.54 15.20
N CYS A 66 14.56 -31.99 14.97
CA CYS A 66 15.55 -32.57 14.07
C CYS A 66 16.18 -33.86 14.65
N VAL A 67 16.87 -34.62 13.79
CA VAL A 67 17.51 -35.89 14.18
C VAL A 67 18.55 -35.68 15.28
N ALA A 68 19.31 -34.58 15.24
CA ALA A 68 20.29 -34.27 16.28
C ALA A 68 19.62 -34.04 17.64
N CYS A 69 18.55 -33.24 17.69
CA CYS A 69 17.85 -32.89 18.93
C CYS A 69 17.02 -34.03 19.53
N LYS A 70 16.51 -34.93 18.68
CA LYS A 70 15.85 -36.17 19.14
C LYS A 70 16.84 -37.25 19.57
N GLY A 71 18.08 -37.16 19.10
CA GLY A 71 19.12 -38.13 19.33
C GLY A 71 19.96 -37.83 20.57
N LYS A 72 21.25 -38.18 20.48
CA LYS A 72 22.17 -38.16 21.61
C LYS A 72 22.56 -36.76 22.10
N LEU A 73 22.21 -35.69 21.37
CA LEU A 73 22.63 -34.33 21.71
C LEU A 73 22.23 -33.94 23.15
N ASN A 74 21.05 -34.37 23.61
CA ASN A 74 20.56 -34.17 24.98
C ASN A 74 21.51 -34.67 26.07
N TYR A 75 22.28 -35.72 25.81
CA TYR A 75 23.19 -36.33 26.79
C TYR A 75 24.62 -35.77 26.72
N LEU A 76 24.90 -34.89 25.75
CA LEU A 76 26.24 -34.40 25.47
C LEU A 76 26.49 -32.97 25.95
N PHE A 77 25.49 -32.29 26.54
CA PHE A 77 25.58 -30.87 26.95
C PHE A 77 26.80 -30.58 27.85
N ASN A 78 27.06 -31.47 28.80
CA ASN A 78 28.09 -31.28 29.83
C ASN A 78 29.49 -31.74 29.38
N LYS A 79 29.62 -32.41 28.23
CA LYS A 79 30.94 -32.86 27.75
C LYS A 79 31.69 -31.67 27.17
N LYS A 80 32.86 -31.32 27.73
CA LYS A 80 33.65 -30.15 27.28
C LYS A 80 34.15 -30.30 25.84
N HIS A 81 34.79 -31.43 25.53
CA HIS A 81 35.29 -31.75 24.18
C HIS A 81 34.69 -33.07 23.69
N SER A 82 33.99 -33.04 22.55
CA SER A 82 33.41 -34.22 21.91
C SER A 82 33.17 -33.93 20.43
N GLY A 83 33.80 -34.72 19.54
CA GLY A 83 33.57 -34.62 18.09
C GLY A 83 32.11 -34.87 17.72
N GLU A 84 31.51 -35.95 18.27
CA GLU A 84 30.10 -36.29 18.07
C GLU A 84 29.16 -35.13 18.45
N LYS A 85 29.45 -34.41 19.54
CA LYS A 85 28.69 -33.21 19.93
C LYS A 85 28.78 -32.10 18.87
N ILE A 86 29.98 -31.82 18.37
CA ILE A 86 30.20 -30.79 17.33
C ILE A 86 29.49 -31.18 16.05
N ASP A 87 29.52 -32.46 15.65
CA ASP A 87 28.83 -32.96 14.46
C ASP A 87 27.31 -32.81 14.60
N LEU A 88 26.75 -33.20 15.76
CA LEU A 88 25.31 -33.08 16.04
C LEU A 88 24.87 -31.61 16.12
N LEU A 89 25.67 -30.72 16.71
CA LEU A 89 25.40 -29.28 16.73
C LEU A 89 25.47 -28.69 15.33
N SER A 90 26.43 -29.10 14.51
CA SER A 90 26.56 -28.66 13.11
C SER A 90 25.36 -29.09 12.31
N LEU A 91 24.94 -30.35 12.45
CA LEU A 91 23.75 -30.88 11.81
C LEU A 91 22.49 -30.10 12.22
N HIS A 92 22.31 -29.84 13.52
CA HIS A 92 21.20 -29.02 14.02
C HIS A 92 21.22 -27.60 13.44
N ASN A 93 22.33 -26.88 13.55
CA ASN A 93 22.43 -25.50 13.11
C ASN A 93 22.19 -25.37 11.59
N LEU A 94 22.73 -26.30 10.78
CA LEU A 94 22.49 -26.33 9.33
C LEU A 94 21.03 -26.67 8.98
N ILE A 95 20.41 -27.62 9.68
CA ILE A 95 18.99 -27.93 9.50
C ILE A 95 18.12 -26.72 9.86
N THR A 96 18.43 -26.03 10.96
CA THR A 96 17.73 -24.82 11.40
C THR A 96 17.82 -23.71 10.34
N ALA A 97 19.03 -23.43 9.85
CA ALA A 97 19.25 -22.47 8.78
C ALA A 97 18.48 -22.83 7.49
N SER A 98 18.54 -24.11 7.08
CA SER A 98 17.85 -24.62 5.88
C SER A 98 16.32 -24.53 6.01
N ASN A 99 15.77 -24.91 7.17
CA ASN A 99 14.34 -24.83 7.45
C ASN A 99 13.86 -23.38 7.46
N TYR A 100 14.63 -22.47 8.05
CA TYR A 100 14.27 -21.05 8.06
C TYR A 100 14.33 -20.44 6.66
N MET A 101 15.31 -20.82 5.83
CA MET A 101 15.36 -20.42 4.42
C MET A 101 14.17 -20.98 3.60
N LYS A 102 13.75 -22.23 3.84
CA LYS A 102 12.53 -22.79 3.22
C LYS A 102 11.28 -22.00 3.64
N LYS A 103 11.19 -21.62 4.93
CA LYS A 103 10.13 -20.74 5.43
C LYS A 103 10.16 -19.39 4.71
N ILE A 104 11.32 -18.76 4.59
CA ILE A 104 11.47 -17.50 3.84
C ILE A 104 10.95 -17.63 2.40
N LYS A 105 11.37 -18.68 1.67
CA LYS A 105 10.89 -18.94 0.30
C LYS A 105 9.37 -19.11 0.23
N GLN A 106 8.79 -19.81 1.21
CA GLN A 106 7.33 -19.95 1.30
C GLN A 106 6.64 -18.59 1.52
N TYR A 107 7.22 -17.73 2.36
CA TYR A 107 6.65 -16.42 2.66
C TYR A 107 6.86 -15.40 1.54
N LEU A 108 7.90 -15.54 0.71
CA LEU A 108 8.06 -14.75 -0.52
C LEU A 108 6.93 -15.04 -1.53
N ASN A 109 6.41 -16.27 -1.53
CA ASN A 109 5.24 -16.65 -2.35
C ASN A 109 3.91 -16.16 -1.74
N TYR A 110 3.90 -15.78 -0.45
CA TYR A 110 2.78 -15.07 0.15
C TYR A 110 2.94 -13.58 -0.17
N GLU A 111 1.88 -12.95 -0.68
CA GLU A 111 1.99 -11.60 -1.27
C GLU A 111 2.64 -10.54 -0.32
N ASP A 112 2.56 -10.67 1.01
CA ASP A 112 3.13 -9.72 1.99
C ASP A 112 4.34 -10.27 2.78
N TYR A 113 5.49 -10.35 2.12
CA TYR A 113 6.76 -10.70 2.78
C TYR A 113 7.21 -9.66 3.81
N ARG A 114 6.86 -8.38 3.62
CA ARG A 114 7.27 -7.26 4.49
C ARG A 114 6.74 -7.41 5.93
N VAL A 115 5.56 -8.02 6.14
CA VAL A 115 5.09 -8.37 7.50
C VAL A 115 5.96 -9.43 8.16
N PHE A 116 6.47 -10.41 7.40
CA PHE A 116 7.35 -11.43 7.95
C PHE A 116 8.69 -10.82 8.40
N VAL A 117 9.25 -9.93 7.58
CA VAL A 117 10.46 -9.16 7.91
C VAL A 117 10.27 -8.35 9.19
N GLU A 118 9.12 -7.69 9.35
CA GLU A 118 8.78 -6.93 10.55
C GLU A 118 8.78 -7.81 11.80
N LYS A 119 8.10 -8.95 11.74
CA LYS A 119 8.04 -9.90 12.87
C LYS A 119 9.42 -10.39 13.26
N SER A 120 10.22 -10.84 12.29
CA SER A 120 11.58 -11.30 12.54
C SER A 120 12.51 -10.20 13.02
N SER A 121 12.21 -8.92 12.70
CA SER A 121 13.05 -7.82 13.15
C SER A 121 12.98 -7.61 14.66
N LEU A 122 11.90 -8.06 15.32
CA LEU A 122 11.72 -7.92 16.77
C LEU A 122 12.66 -8.81 17.60
N ASP A 123 13.38 -9.74 16.95
CA ASP A 123 14.34 -10.62 17.62
C ASP A 123 15.63 -9.88 18.04
N GLU A 124 15.94 -8.71 17.45
CA GLU A 124 17.15 -7.93 17.76
C GLU A 124 16.97 -6.43 17.48
N THR A 125 17.47 -5.57 18.39
CA THR A 125 17.40 -4.10 18.26
C THR A 125 18.06 -3.55 16.99
N ASN A 126 19.14 -4.18 16.52
CA ASN A 126 19.79 -3.82 15.27
C ASN A 126 18.89 -4.08 14.06
N LEU A 127 18.13 -5.19 14.05
CA LEU A 127 17.20 -5.51 12.96
C LEU A 127 16.04 -4.49 12.93
N ILE A 128 15.50 -4.12 14.08
CA ILE A 128 14.51 -3.04 14.21
C ILE A 128 15.08 -1.74 13.61
N SER A 129 16.32 -1.40 13.96
CA SER A 129 16.98 -0.18 13.48
C SER A 129 17.20 -0.19 11.97
N ILE A 130 17.62 -1.33 11.41
CA ILE A 130 17.76 -1.51 9.96
C ILE A 130 16.42 -1.27 9.27
N LEU A 131 15.33 -1.89 9.75
CA LEU A 131 14.01 -1.74 9.15
C LEU A 131 13.52 -0.29 9.20
N LYS A 132 13.69 0.39 10.35
CA LYS A 132 13.37 1.81 10.51
C LYS A 132 14.16 2.71 9.55
N ILE A 133 15.46 2.43 9.35
CA ILE A 133 16.30 3.18 8.41
C ILE A 133 15.84 2.94 6.97
N LEU A 134 15.49 1.71 6.62
CA LEU A 134 15.00 1.35 5.30
C LEU A 134 13.72 2.10 4.95
N ASP A 135 12.75 2.07 5.85
CA ASP A 135 11.48 2.77 5.67
C ASP A 135 11.70 4.29 5.59
N LYS A 136 12.46 4.89 6.53
CA LYS A 136 12.63 6.35 6.59
C LYS A 136 13.51 6.94 5.49
N LYS A 137 14.64 6.29 5.17
CA LYS A 137 15.67 6.85 4.26
C LYS A 137 15.64 6.27 2.86
N TYR A 138 15.13 5.05 2.69
CA TYR A 138 15.17 4.32 1.42
C TYR A 138 13.79 4.02 0.82
N PHE A 139 12.72 4.61 1.36
CA PHE A 139 11.37 4.50 0.80
C PHE A 139 11.31 4.71 -0.72
N ASN A 140 11.92 5.80 -1.21
CA ASN A 140 11.92 6.14 -2.65
C ASN A 140 12.64 5.10 -3.52
N TYR A 141 13.50 4.28 -2.93
CA TYR A 141 14.14 3.16 -3.61
C TYR A 141 13.26 1.91 -3.52
N LEU A 142 12.80 1.56 -2.31
CA LEU A 142 12.03 0.34 -2.03
C LEU A 142 10.70 0.28 -2.80
N LYS A 143 10.00 1.41 -2.93
CA LYS A 143 8.68 1.47 -3.59
C LYS A 143 8.69 1.01 -5.06
N TYR A 144 9.85 1.02 -5.70
CA TYR A 144 10.05 0.58 -7.08
C TYR A 144 10.68 -0.82 -7.20
N GLU A 145 11.02 -1.48 -6.08
CA GLU A 145 11.64 -2.81 -6.05
C GLU A 145 10.67 -3.90 -5.58
N THR A 146 9.79 -3.58 -4.63
CA THR A 146 8.79 -4.53 -4.10
C THR A 146 7.39 -4.18 -4.59
N PRO A 147 6.52 -5.17 -4.82
CA PRO A 147 5.09 -4.91 -4.93
C PRO A 147 4.58 -4.21 -3.68
N ILE A 148 4.10 -2.98 -3.87
CA ILE A 148 3.39 -2.20 -2.85
C ILE A 148 1.89 -2.18 -3.10
N ILE A 149 1.39 -3.13 -3.92
CA ILE A 149 -0.02 -3.34 -4.22
C ILE A 149 -0.27 -4.84 -4.11
N GLN A 150 -1.12 -5.22 -3.15
CA GLN A 150 -1.49 -6.60 -2.87
C GLN A 150 -2.87 -6.89 -3.42
N LYS A 151 -3.09 -8.09 -3.97
CA LYS A 151 -4.37 -8.46 -4.61
C LYS A 151 -5.34 -9.12 -3.64
N SER A 152 -4.84 -9.92 -2.71
CA SER A 152 -5.68 -10.85 -1.93
C SER A 152 -5.31 -10.90 -0.45
N LYS A 153 -4.55 -9.92 0.06
CA LYS A 153 -4.07 -9.89 1.43
C LYS A 153 -4.55 -8.66 2.19
N ASN A 154 -5.03 -8.94 3.40
CA ASN A 154 -5.24 -7.93 4.42
C ASN A 154 -3.93 -7.79 5.22
N ILE A 155 -3.33 -6.60 5.17
CA ILE A 155 -2.05 -6.31 5.81
C ILE A 155 -2.25 -6.19 7.31
N ARG A 156 -1.34 -6.75 8.10
CA ARG A 156 -1.38 -6.60 9.56
C ARG A 156 -0.43 -5.48 9.97
N CYS A 157 -0.98 -4.45 10.60
CA CYS A 157 -0.21 -3.41 11.27
C CYS A 157 0.16 -3.96 12.65
N LEU A 158 1.45 -4.22 12.88
CA LEU A 158 1.95 -4.87 14.10
C LEU A 158 2.32 -3.87 15.20
N GLY A 159 2.47 -2.59 14.85
CA GLY A 159 2.86 -1.53 15.76
C GLY A 159 3.56 -0.39 15.00
N PRO A 160 4.37 0.44 15.69
CA PRO A 160 4.98 1.62 15.08
C PRO A 160 5.88 1.37 13.86
N SER A 161 6.50 0.19 13.77
CA SER A 161 7.26 -0.23 12.58
C SER A 161 6.39 -0.39 11.32
N SER A 162 5.07 -0.43 11.47
CA SER A 162 4.13 -0.49 10.36
C SER A 162 3.79 0.88 9.76
N TYR A 163 3.93 1.98 10.52
CA TYR A 163 3.44 3.31 10.11
C TYR A 163 4.10 3.83 8.84
N ASN A 164 5.39 3.53 8.69
CA ASN A 164 6.23 3.97 7.59
C ASN A 164 6.48 2.87 6.56
N ARG A 165 5.66 1.82 6.54
CA ARG A 165 5.74 0.81 5.47
C ARG A 165 5.57 1.47 4.09
N PRO A 166 6.27 0.97 3.06
CA PRO A 166 6.22 1.57 1.73
C PRO A 166 4.82 1.65 1.10
N ASP A 167 3.96 0.67 1.34
CA ASP A 167 2.56 0.67 0.88
C ASP A 167 1.75 1.84 1.47
N PHE A 168 1.86 2.07 2.78
CA PHE A 168 1.14 3.13 3.49
C PHE A 168 1.70 4.51 3.16
N GLN A 169 3.03 4.67 3.16
CA GLN A 169 3.65 5.93 2.80
C GLN A 169 3.33 6.31 1.33
N HIS A 170 3.38 5.34 0.41
CA HIS A 170 3.01 5.59 -0.98
C HIS A 170 1.55 6.04 -1.11
N PHE A 171 0.61 5.40 -0.41
CA PHE A 171 -0.78 5.85 -0.41
C PHE A 171 -0.93 7.29 0.07
N ARG A 172 -0.31 7.64 1.20
CA ARG A 172 -0.36 9.01 1.75
C ARG A 172 0.18 10.04 0.77
N GLU A 173 1.40 9.81 0.26
CA GLU A 173 2.04 10.72 -0.70
C GLU A 173 1.22 10.86 -1.99
N ASN A 174 0.70 9.75 -2.52
CA ASN A 174 -0.03 9.75 -3.78
C ASN A 174 -1.44 10.33 -3.65
N ALA A 175 -2.11 10.11 -2.52
CA ALA A 175 -3.39 10.75 -2.21
C ALA A 175 -3.21 12.27 -2.08
N ILE A 176 -2.22 12.73 -1.31
CA ILE A 176 -1.92 14.16 -1.19
C ILE A 176 -1.54 14.75 -2.56
N LYS A 177 -0.77 14.04 -3.37
CA LYS A 177 -0.34 14.54 -4.68
C LYS A 177 -1.50 14.66 -5.66
N ASN A 178 -2.35 13.63 -5.78
CA ASN A 178 -3.26 13.49 -6.91
C ASN A 178 -4.74 13.76 -6.58
N PHE A 179 -5.12 13.82 -5.30
CA PHE A 179 -6.50 14.10 -4.92
C PHE A 179 -6.75 15.61 -4.91
N GLU A 180 -7.42 16.10 -5.95
CA GLU A 180 -7.83 17.51 -6.03
C GLU A 180 -9.28 17.72 -5.56
N PRO A 181 -9.59 18.84 -4.88
CA PRO A 181 -10.96 19.24 -4.58
C PRO A 181 -11.83 19.35 -5.83
N GLU A 182 -13.11 19.03 -5.68
CA GLU A 182 -14.11 19.49 -6.65
C GLU A 182 -14.48 20.94 -6.36
N SER A 183 -14.61 21.74 -7.42
CA SER A 183 -14.95 23.17 -7.34
C SER A 183 -16.33 23.44 -6.73
N TRP A 184 -17.20 22.42 -6.74
CA TRP A 184 -18.53 22.47 -6.11
C TRP A 184 -18.58 21.93 -4.68
N THR A 185 -17.42 21.70 -4.03
CA THR A 185 -17.40 21.23 -2.65
C THR A 185 -17.99 22.30 -1.72
N ARG A 186 -19.07 21.97 -1.01
CA ARG A 186 -19.76 22.88 -0.10
C ARG A 186 -19.28 22.82 1.35
N LEU A 187 -18.87 21.63 1.74
CA LEU A 187 -18.70 21.24 3.13
C LEU A 187 -17.71 20.09 3.19
N ILE A 188 -16.84 20.10 4.20
CA ILE A 188 -15.96 18.98 4.51
C ILE A 188 -16.48 18.31 5.79
N ILE A 189 -16.55 16.98 5.81
CA ILE A 189 -16.97 16.20 6.98
C ILE A 189 -15.85 15.22 7.33
N LEU A 190 -15.30 15.36 8.54
CA LEU A 190 -14.34 14.44 9.11
C LEU A 190 -15.06 13.36 9.92
N LEU A 191 -14.81 12.10 9.56
CA LEU A 191 -15.42 10.92 10.18
C LEU A 191 -14.34 10.01 10.76
N PRO A 192 -14.63 9.26 11.84
CA PRO A 192 -13.69 8.27 12.37
C PRO A 192 -13.72 7.02 11.47
N CYS A 193 -12.67 6.20 11.54
CA CYS A 193 -12.66 4.93 10.80
C CYS A 193 -13.56 3.86 11.44
N SER A 194 -13.62 2.69 10.81
CA SER A 194 -14.37 1.52 11.28
C SER A 194 -13.62 0.23 10.98
N SER A 195 -13.84 -0.82 11.77
CA SER A 195 -13.18 -2.12 11.57
C SER A 195 -13.52 -2.73 10.20
N LYS A 196 -14.79 -2.62 9.77
CA LYS A 196 -15.23 -3.15 8.47
C LYS A 196 -14.84 -2.19 7.34
N LYS A 197 -14.07 -2.70 6.38
CA LYS A 197 -13.66 -2.02 5.15
C LYS A 197 -14.33 -2.63 3.91
N PRO A 198 -14.56 -1.86 2.83
CA PRO A 198 -14.52 -0.40 2.78
C PRO A 198 -15.51 0.21 3.79
N TYR A 199 -15.16 1.37 4.36
CA TYR A 199 -15.86 1.91 5.52
C TYR A 199 -17.34 2.18 5.27
N SER A 200 -17.72 2.62 4.07
CA SER A 200 -19.12 2.80 3.66
C SER A 200 -20.01 1.57 3.87
N LYS A 201 -19.43 0.36 3.97
CA LYS A 201 -20.18 -0.88 4.26
C LYS A 201 -20.32 -1.17 5.76
N SER A 202 -19.70 -0.41 6.64
CA SER A 202 -19.77 -0.60 8.09
C SER A 202 -21.10 -0.09 8.68
N LYS A 203 -21.48 -0.57 9.86
CA LYS A 203 -22.71 -0.12 10.54
C LYS A 203 -22.64 1.38 10.88
N SER A 204 -21.49 1.84 11.38
CA SER A 204 -21.28 3.24 11.78
C SER A 204 -21.39 4.19 10.59
N HIS A 205 -20.73 3.88 9.48
CA HIS A 205 -20.80 4.75 8.30
C HIS A 205 -22.16 4.71 7.62
N LYS A 206 -22.90 3.60 7.69
CA LYS A 206 -24.31 3.58 7.26
C LYS A 206 -25.17 4.52 8.10
N ALA A 207 -24.91 4.63 9.40
CA ALA A 207 -25.60 5.58 10.28
C ALA A 207 -25.27 7.04 9.91
N PHE A 208 -23.98 7.37 9.72
CA PHE A 208 -23.57 8.70 9.26
C PHE A 208 -24.17 9.05 7.90
N TYR A 209 -24.11 8.10 6.96
CA TYR A 209 -24.68 8.26 5.62
C TYR A 209 -26.19 8.52 5.66
N ASN A 210 -26.92 7.88 6.57
CA ASN A 210 -28.36 8.10 6.75
C ASN A 210 -28.71 9.52 7.22
N VAL A 211 -27.79 10.20 7.92
CA VAL A 211 -27.93 11.61 8.28
C VAL A 211 -27.55 12.48 7.09
N ILE A 212 -26.37 12.24 6.53
CA ILE A 212 -25.77 13.07 5.47
C ILE A 212 -26.65 13.10 4.20
N ARG A 213 -27.26 11.97 3.83
CA ARG A 213 -28.11 11.88 2.62
C ARG A 213 -29.46 12.58 2.72
N LYS A 214 -29.84 13.11 3.90
CA LYS A 214 -31.09 13.86 4.08
C LYS A 214 -31.06 15.23 3.40
N PHE A 215 -29.86 15.74 3.15
CA PHE A 215 -29.64 17.06 2.56
C PHE A 215 -29.61 16.96 1.04
N SER A 216 -30.31 17.89 0.37
CA SER A 216 -30.44 17.92 -1.09
C SER A 216 -29.10 18.16 -1.82
N GLU A 217 -28.16 18.76 -1.13
CA GLU A 217 -26.82 19.09 -1.56
C GLU A 217 -25.92 17.85 -1.58
N PHE A 218 -26.30 16.76 -0.92
CA PHE A 218 -25.59 15.50 -1.08
C PHE A 218 -25.62 15.06 -2.56
N PRO A 219 -24.48 14.69 -3.19
CA PRO A 219 -23.18 14.34 -2.62
C PRO A 219 -22.09 15.41 -2.75
N ASP A 220 -22.39 16.71 -2.63
CA ASP A 220 -21.42 17.82 -2.76
C ASP A 220 -20.47 17.96 -1.57
N PHE A 221 -20.66 17.15 -0.53
CA PHE A 221 -19.79 17.18 0.63
C PHE A 221 -18.54 16.36 0.34
N GLN A 222 -17.40 16.80 0.85
CA GLN A 222 -16.19 15.99 0.89
C GLN A 222 -16.10 15.29 2.24
N GLU A 223 -16.14 13.96 2.22
CA GLU A 223 -15.92 13.15 3.40
C GLU A 223 -14.45 12.71 3.49
N PHE A 224 -13.80 13.00 4.61
CA PHE A 224 -12.49 12.47 4.97
C PHE A 224 -12.62 11.53 6.16
N ILE A 225 -12.14 10.30 6.00
CA ILE A 225 -12.11 9.30 7.07
C ILE A 225 -10.71 9.31 7.70
N LEU A 226 -10.64 9.67 8.98
CA LEU A 226 -9.41 9.65 9.75
C LEU A 226 -9.13 8.23 10.24
N THR A 227 -7.90 7.75 10.05
CA THR A 227 -7.50 6.41 10.47
C THR A 227 -6.00 6.28 10.72
N SER A 228 -5.63 5.30 11.53
CA SER A 228 -4.25 4.83 11.62
C SER A 228 -4.11 3.50 10.85
N PRO A 229 -2.98 3.26 10.16
CA PRO A 229 -1.82 4.15 9.99
C PRO A 229 -1.86 4.97 8.70
N LEU A 230 -2.94 4.87 7.93
CA LEU A 230 -3.06 5.50 6.61
C LEU A 230 -3.29 7.01 6.65
N GLY A 231 -3.62 7.57 7.81
CA GLY A 231 -3.89 8.99 7.94
C GLY A 231 -5.30 9.34 7.48
N VAL A 232 -5.40 10.05 6.36
CA VAL A 232 -6.67 10.60 5.87
C VAL A 232 -7.09 9.91 4.58
N ILE A 233 -8.27 9.31 4.58
CA ILE A 233 -8.81 8.61 3.41
C ILE A 233 -9.98 9.42 2.87
N PRO A 234 -9.88 10.00 1.66
CA PRO A 234 -11.05 10.53 0.95
C PRO A 234 -12.05 9.39 0.70
N ARG A 235 -13.34 9.63 0.91
CA ARG A 235 -14.41 8.62 0.70
C ARG A 235 -14.34 7.93 -0.66
N GLN A 236 -13.93 8.67 -1.68
CA GLN A 236 -13.77 8.18 -3.06
C GLN A 236 -12.68 7.11 -3.16
N LEU A 237 -11.64 7.18 -2.32
CA LEU A 237 -10.51 6.25 -2.33
C LEU A 237 -10.65 5.11 -1.31
N GLU A 238 -11.74 5.01 -0.55
CA GLU A 238 -11.90 3.96 0.49
C GLU A 238 -11.83 2.52 -0.04
N ASN A 239 -12.01 2.34 -1.35
CA ASN A 239 -12.01 1.05 -2.01
C ASN A 239 -10.65 0.64 -2.57
N ILE A 240 -9.65 1.51 -2.54
CA ILE A 240 -8.32 1.21 -3.08
C ILE A 240 -7.45 0.53 -2.04
N TYR A 241 -6.56 -0.35 -2.47
CA TYR A 241 -5.47 -0.81 -1.62
C TYR A 241 -4.53 0.37 -1.29
N PRO A 242 -4.04 0.50 -0.04
CA PRO A 242 -4.27 -0.36 1.13
C PRO A 242 -5.49 0.03 1.98
N ALA A 243 -6.20 1.14 1.69
CA ALA A 243 -7.34 1.64 2.47
C ALA A 243 -8.45 0.61 2.70
N ASN A 244 -8.65 -0.30 1.75
CA ASN A 244 -9.64 -1.37 1.86
C ASN A 244 -9.13 -2.65 2.56
N SER A 245 -7.82 -2.80 2.78
CA SER A 245 -7.15 -4.09 3.04
C SER A 245 -6.02 -3.98 4.08
N TYR A 246 -6.32 -3.41 5.23
CA TYR A 246 -5.42 -3.45 6.40
C TYR A 246 -6.19 -3.82 7.68
N ASP A 247 -5.46 -4.29 8.68
CA ASP A 247 -5.93 -4.65 10.00
C ASP A 247 -4.96 -4.07 11.04
N ILE A 248 -5.50 -3.57 12.14
CA ILE A 248 -4.75 -2.90 13.20
C ILE A 248 -5.45 -3.18 14.53
N SER A 249 -4.67 -3.33 15.60
CA SER A 249 -5.22 -3.42 16.95
C SER A 249 -5.92 -2.10 17.31
N VAL A 250 -7.24 -2.15 17.51
CA VAL A 250 -8.05 -0.98 17.87
C VAL A 250 -8.23 -0.97 19.39
N THR A 251 -7.23 -0.47 20.12
CA THR A 251 -7.33 -0.29 21.59
C THR A 251 -7.96 1.07 21.96
N GLY A 252 -8.04 2.00 21.00
CA GLY A 252 -8.50 3.37 21.24
C GLY A 252 -7.38 4.29 21.75
N GLU A 253 -6.22 3.74 22.06
CA GLU A 253 -5.00 4.49 22.36
C GLU A 253 -4.32 4.88 21.05
N TRP A 254 -3.96 6.16 20.95
CA TRP A 254 -3.24 6.71 19.81
C TRP A 254 -1.90 7.21 20.31
N ASP A 255 -0.83 6.80 19.64
CA ASP A 255 0.47 7.40 19.93
C ASP A 255 0.68 8.72 19.18
N ASN A 256 1.65 9.50 19.67
CA ASN A 256 1.97 10.80 19.11
C ASN A 256 2.42 10.74 17.65
N GLU A 257 3.07 9.66 17.21
CA GLU A 257 3.50 9.51 15.82
C GLU A 257 2.29 9.32 14.90
N GLU A 258 1.31 8.49 15.29
CA GLU A 258 0.05 8.31 14.56
C GLU A 258 -0.75 9.61 14.41
N ILE A 259 -0.86 10.36 15.52
CA ILE A 259 -1.53 11.66 15.54
C ILE A 259 -0.82 12.63 14.60
N ASN A 260 0.52 12.68 14.64
CA ASN A 260 1.31 13.58 13.81
C ASN A 260 1.17 13.26 12.33
N ILE A 261 1.36 11.98 11.94
CA ILE A 261 1.24 11.53 10.55
C ILE A 261 -0.14 11.87 10.00
N THR A 262 -1.20 11.60 10.78
CA THR A 262 -2.57 11.85 10.33
C THR A 262 -2.89 13.34 10.26
N ALA A 263 -2.47 14.13 11.26
CA ALA A 263 -2.71 15.57 11.27
C ALA A 263 -1.95 16.29 10.14
N GLU A 264 -0.70 15.91 9.86
CA GLU A 264 0.07 16.47 8.74
C GLU A 264 -0.57 16.14 7.39
N MET A 265 -1.05 14.92 7.21
CA MET A 265 -1.80 14.56 6.01
C MET A 265 -3.12 15.34 5.91
N LEU A 266 -3.86 15.50 7.01
CA LEU A 266 -5.11 16.26 7.04
C LEU A 266 -4.89 17.72 6.63
N ILE A 267 -3.85 18.36 7.19
CA ILE A 267 -3.46 19.73 6.84
C ILE A 267 -3.25 19.85 5.34
N ARG A 268 -2.39 19.02 4.75
CA ARG A 268 -2.07 19.08 3.31
C ARG A 268 -3.26 18.78 2.41
N MET A 269 -4.22 17.96 2.87
CA MET A 269 -5.44 17.68 2.13
C MET A 269 -6.42 18.86 2.18
N VAL A 270 -6.55 19.51 3.35
CA VAL A 270 -7.46 20.63 3.58
C VAL A 270 -6.94 21.94 2.99
N GLU A 271 -5.62 22.17 2.95
CA GLU A 271 -4.98 23.34 2.32
C GLU A 271 -5.39 23.54 0.85
N LYS A 272 -5.85 22.48 0.18
CA LYS A 272 -6.32 22.56 -1.21
C LYS A 272 -7.69 23.22 -1.34
N TYR A 273 -8.47 23.30 -0.26
CA TYR A 273 -9.83 23.83 -0.24
C TYR A 273 -9.85 25.30 0.17
N GLU A 274 -10.84 26.05 -0.32
CA GLU A 274 -11.06 27.45 0.09
C GLU A 274 -11.20 27.56 1.62
N PRO A 275 -10.51 28.53 2.28
CA PRO A 275 -10.58 28.73 3.73
C PRO A 275 -12.00 28.90 4.29
N GLU A 276 -12.92 29.44 3.50
CA GLU A 276 -14.30 29.69 3.86
C GLU A 276 -15.16 28.43 3.93
N ILE A 277 -14.71 27.31 3.34
CA ILE A 277 -15.44 26.04 3.37
C ILE A 277 -15.43 25.49 4.81
N PRO A 278 -16.61 25.31 5.44
CA PRO A 278 -16.69 24.80 6.80
C PRO A 278 -16.26 23.32 6.89
N ILE A 279 -15.61 22.97 8.01
CA ILE A 279 -15.12 21.62 8.30
C ILE A 279 -15.85 21.09 9.54
N LEU A 280 -16.73 20.11 9.33
CA LEU A 280 -17.48 19.46 10.40
C LEU A 280 -16.72 18.24 10.92
N CYS A 281 -16.46 18.22 12.23
CA CYS A 281 -15.68 17.18 12.88
C CYS A 281 -16.59 16.29 13.73
N HIS A 282 -16.94 15.11 13.21
CA HIS A 282 -17.76 14.12 13.91
C HIS A 282 -16.92 13.04 14.60
N LEU A 283 -16.08 13.45 15.56
CA LEU A 283 -14.92 12.68 16.03
C LEU A 283 -14.88 12.56 17.57
N LYS A 284 -14.22 11.53 18.08
CA LYS A 284 -13.99 11.27 19.51
C LYS A 284 -12.53 10.87 19.76
N ASP A 285 -12.03 11.02 20.98
CA ASP A 285 -10.73 10.52 21.44
C ASP A 285 -9.56 10.98 20.55
N GLY A 286 -8.58 10.13 20.22
CA GLY A 286 -7.41 10.49 19.40
C GLY A 286 -7.76 11.10 18.04
N TYR A 287 -8.92 10.78 17.45
CA TYR A 287 -9.38 11.43 16.22
C TYR A 287 -9.70 12.91 16.44
N LEU A 288 -10.26 13.27 17.60
CA LEU A 288 -10.53 14.67 17.95
C LEU A 288 -9.23 15.45 18.14
N GLU A 289 -8.19 14.82 18.70
CA GLU A 289 -6.86 15.44 18.86
C GLU A 289 -6.21 15.75 17.51
N ILE A 290 -6.32 14.84 16.54
CA ILE A 290 -5.87 15.05 15.16
C ILE A 290 -6.55 16.29 14.56
N ALA A 291 -7.88 16.39 14.68
CA ALA A 291 -8.63 17.51 14.13
C ALA A 291 -8.30 18.84 14.82
N LYS A 292 -8.15 18.86 16.15
CA LYS A 292 -7.71 20.04 16.92
C LYS A 292 -6.29 20.49 16.54
N LYS A 293 -5.41 19.53 16.27
CA LYS A 293 -4.05 19.82 15.81
C LYS A 293 -4.01 20.40 14.41
N ALA A 294 -4.90 19.96 13.52
CA ALA A 294 -5.05 20.55 12.20
C ALA A 294 -5.69 21.96 12.28
N SER A 295 -6.70 22.14 13.12
CA SER A 295 -7.42 23.42 13.26
C SER A 295 -6.53 24.55 13.79
N SER A 296 -5.49 24.25 14.57
CA SER A 296 -4.55 25.27 15.05
C SER A 296 -3.57 25.77 13.98
N LYS A 297 -3.48 25.07 12.84
CA LYS A 297 -2.55 25.37 11.73
C LYS A 297 -3.25 25.83 10.46
N LEU A 298 -4.57 25.71 10.39
CA LEU A 298 -5.36 26.01 9.21
C LEU A 298 -6.27 27.22 9.48
N PRO A 299 -6.51 28.08 8.48
CA PRO A 299 -7.43 29.22 8.62
C PRO A 299 -8.91 28.79 8.56
N HIS A 300 -9.21 27.54 8.19
CA HIS A 300 -10.56 27.04 8.01
C HIS A 300 -11.36 27.02 9.32
N ASN A 301 -12.68 27.15 9.21
CA ASN A 301 -13.58 27.05 10.35
C ASN A 301 -13.90 25.59 10.69
N PHE A 302 -13.27 25.07 11.75
CA PHE A 302 -13.53 23.75 12.30
C PHE A 302 -14.67 23.80 13.33
N VAL A 303 -15.74 23.04 13.08
CA VAL A 303 -16.89 22.92 13.98
C VAL A 303 -17.03 21.48 14.44
N PHE A 304 -17.18 21.25 15.75
CA PHE A 304 -17.13 19.93 16.35
C PHE A 304 -18.52 19.49 16.83
N SER A 305 -18.91 18.27 16.50
CA SER A 305 -20.15 17.67 17.00
C SER A 305 -20.02 17.33 18.49
N GLU A 306 -21.12 17.43 19.22
CA GLU A 306 -21.22 16.89 20.56
C GLU A 306 -21.40 15.36 20.48
N ILE A 307 -20.42 14.61 21.00
CA ILE A 307 -20.46 13.15 21.01
C ILE A 307 -20.87 12.64 22.39
N GLN A 308 -22.03 11.99 22.46
CA GLN A 308 -22.51 11.29 23.66
C GLN A 308 -22.25 9.79 23.57
N ASP A 309 -21.38 9.28 24.44
CA ASP A 309 -20.90 7.88 24.48
C ASP A 309 -20.20 7.42 23.19
N LYS A 310 -20.96 7.23 22.12
CA LYS A 310 -20.51 6.74 20.80
C LYS A 310 -20.89 7.71 19.71
N THR A 311 -20.06 7.80 18.67
CA THR A 311 -20.35 8.63 17.49
C THR A 311 -21.63 8.24 16.75
N THR A 312 -22.17 7.04 17.00
CA THR A 312 -23.41 6.54 16.39
C THR A 312 -24.61 6.58 17.33
N SER A 313 -24.52 7.17 18.52
CA SER A 313 -25.69 7.39 19.39
C SER A 313 -26.68 8.34 18.74
N MET A 314 -27.94 8.29 19.15
CA MET A 314 -29.00 9.11 18.55
C MET A 314 -28.68 10.60 18.69
N GLU A 315 -28.18 11.00 19.87
CA GLU A 315 -27.82 12.36 20.23
C GLU A 315 -26.61 12.84 19.43
N SER A 316 -25.58 11.99 19.27
CA SER A 316 -24.42 12.33 18.42
C SER A 316 -24.83 12.50 16.95
N LEU A 317 -25.69 11.62 16.43
CA LEU A 317 -26.19 11.73 15.05
C LEU A 317 -27.07 12.97 14.86
N GLN A 318 -27.85 13.35 15.86
CA GLN A 318 -28.63 14.59 15.86
C GLN A 318 -27.72 15.82 15.87
N SER A 319 -26.63 15.79 16.66
CA SER A 319 -25.61 16.85 16.65
C SER A 319 -24.97 16.99 15.26
N LEU A 320 -24.60 15.89 14.60
CA LEU A 320 -24.11 15.90 13.22
C LEU A 320 -25.14 16.52 12.26
N GLU A 321 -26.40 16.12 12.37
CA GLU A 321 -27.48 16.66 11.53
C GLU A 321 -27.64 18.18 11.71
N ASN A 322 -27.63 18.66 12.96
CA ASN A 322 -27.76 20.07 13.28
C ASN A 322 -26.57 20.87 12.74
N LEU A 323 -25.34 20.36 12.90
CA LEU A 323 -24.15 21.01 12.36
C LEU A 323 -24.19 21.14 10.83
N ILE A 324 -24.68 20.13 10.12
CA ILE A 324 -24.85 20.24 8.67
C ILE A 324 -25.88 21.34 8.37
N LYS A 325 -27.06 21.34 9.00
CA LYS A 325 -28.09 22.38 8.80
C LYS A 325 -27.57 23.80 8.99
N GLU A 326 -26.76 24.02 10.03
CA GLU A 326 -26.25 25.34 10.39
C GLU A 326 -25.14 25.86 9.46
N ASN A 327 -24.39 24.95 8.83
CA ASN A 327 -23.18 25.31 8.07
C ASN A 327 -23.30 25.14 6.55
N ILE A 328 -24.31 24.42 6.06
CA ILE A 328 -24.49 24.10 4.63
C ILE A 328 -24.62 25.32 3.71
N ASN A 329 -25.10 26.45 4.25
CA ASN A 329 -25.32 27.70 3.52
C ASN A 329 -24.24 28.77 3.77
N LYS A 330 -23.22 28.48 4.59
CA LYS A 330 -22.17 29.45 4.91
C LYS A 330 -21.18 29.67 3.78
N PHE A 331 -21.04 28.70 2.88
CA PHE A 331 -20.21 28.82 1.70
C PHE A 331 -21.07 28.71 0.44
N GLN A 332 -20.99 29.74 -0.40
CA GLN A 332 -21.65 29.75 -1.70
C GLN A 332 -20.68 29.24 -2.76
N VAL A 333 -21.06 28.12 -3.39
CA VAL A 333 -20.27 27.51 -4.46
C VAL A 333 -20.16 28.46 -5.64
N LYS A 334 -18.93 28.63 -6.16
CA LYS A 334 -18.62 29.53 -7.27
C LYS A 334 -18.81 28.91 -8.67
N SER A 335 -18.96 27.58 -8.75
CA SER A 335 -19.04 26.84 -10.02
C SER A 335 -20.20 25.87 -10.08
N ASP A 336 -20.85 25.77 -11.24
CA ASP A 336 -21.89 24.76 -11.46
C ASP A 336 -21.35 23.33 -11.37
N LYS A 337 -22.22 22.42 -10.92
CA LYS A 337 -21.89 21.00 -10.88
C LYS A 337 -21.80 20.44 -12.28
N ILE A 338 -20.82 19.57 -12.50
CA ILE A 338 -20.79 18.73 -13.69
C ILE A 338 -21.73 17.53 -13.43
N GLU A 339 -22.98 17.63 -13.87
CA GLU A 339 -24.07 16.68 -13.55
C GLU A 339 -23.70 15.22 -13.88
N ASN A 340 -22.97 15.00 -14.98
CA ASN A 340 -22.56 13.67 -15.43
C ASN A 340 -21.45 13.03 -14.56
N ILE A 341 -20.73 13.82 -13.75
CA ILE A 341 -19.59 13.36 -12.94
C ILE A 341 -19.87 13.47 -11.43
N SER A 342 -20.82 14.31 -11.02
CA SER A 342 -21.14 14.58 -9.62
C SER A 342 -21.77 13.40 -8.87
N LYS A 343 -22.34 12.41 -9.58
CA LYS A 343 -22.90 11.19 -8.97
C LYS A 343 -21.82 10.43 -8.19
N SER A 344 -22.13 10.03 -6.95
CA SER A 344 -21.17 9.45 -5.99
C SER A 344 -20.24 8.36 -6.56
N TRP A 345 -20.79 7.42 -7.33
CA TRP A 345 -19.99 6.35 -7.96
C TRP A 345 -19.09 6.86 -9.10
N ILE A 346 -19.55 7.81 -9.90
CA ILE A 346 -18.77 8.36 -11.02
C ILE A 346 -17.63 9.21 -10.45
N ARG A 347 -17.94 10.07 -9.47
CA ARG A 347 -16.96 10.83 -8.67
C ARG A 347 -15.88 9.91 -8.09
N LYS A 348 -16.27 8.76 -7.54
CA LYS A 348 -15.33 7.73 -7.07
C LYS A 348 -14.39 7.25 -8.16
N PHE A 349 -14.88 6.84 -9.33
CA PHE A 349 -14.03 6.36 -10.41
C PHE A 349 -13.11 7.45 -10.98
N VAL A 350 -13.58 8.69 -11.09
CA VAL A 350 -12.75 9.84 -11.49
C VAL A 350 -11.57 10.00 -10.54
N LYS A 351 -11.80 10.02 -9.21
CA LYS A 351 -10.72 10.17 -8.23
C LYS A 351 -9.78 8.97 -8.16
N ILE A 352 -10.27 7.75 -8.43
CA ILE A 352 -9.42 6.57 -8.55
C ILE A 352 -8.49 6.68 -9.77
N LEU A 353 -9.01 7.14 -10.92
CA LEU A 353 -8.19 7.40 -12.10
C LEU A 353 -7.17 8.51 -11.86
N ASP A 354 -7.56 9.59 -11.20
CA ASP A 354 -6.63 10.66 -10.81
C ASP A 354 -5.54 10.11 -9.89
N TYR A 355 -5.90 9.29 -8.91
CA TYR A 355 -4.93 8.63 -8.03
C TYR A 355 -3.95 7.74 -8.81
N GLN A 356 -4.42 6.93 -9.76
CA GLN A 356 -3.58 5.98 -10.50
C GLN A 356 -2.71 6.63 -11.58
N PHE A 357 -3.25 7.60 -12.32
CA PHE A 357 -2.63 8.13 -13.54
C PHE A 357 -2.23 9.62 -13.43
N GLY A 358 -2.62 10.30 -12.34
CA GLY A 358 -2.31 11.70 -12.07
C GLY A 358 -3.51 12.63 -12.24
N ILE A 359 -3.40 13.85 -11.72
CA ILE A 359 -4.47 14.86 -11.67
C ILE A 359 -5.12 15.07 -13.05
N GLY A 360 -6.45 15.04 -13.11
CA GLY A 360 -7.24 15.30 -14.32
C GLY A 360 -7.34 14.12 -15.27
N SER A 361 -6.77 12.97 -14.92
CA SER A 361 -6.91 11.73 -15.71
C SER A 361 -8.35 11.23 -15.72
N GLY A 362 -9.05 11.33 -14.60
CA GLY A 362 -10.42 10.85 -14.47
C GLY A 362 -11.38 11.60 -15.38
N THR A 363 -11.30 12.93 -15.45
CA THR A 363 -12.15 13.75 -16.32
C THR A 363 -11.82 13.57 -17.80
N LYS A 364 -10.54 13.34 -18.15
CA LYS A 364 -10.13 13.02 -19.53
C LYS A 364 -10.70 11.69 -20.02
N VAL A 365 -10.67 10.66 -19.18
CA VAL A 365 -11.21 9.33 -19.54
C VAL A 365 -12.73 9.33 -19.52
N ILE A 366 -13.34 10.06 -18.57
CA ILE A 366 -14.78 10.10 -18.31
C ILE A 366 -15.33 11.52 -18.54
N PRO A 367 -15.32 12.05 -19.78
CA PRO A 367 -15.83 13.40 -20.03
C PRO A 367 -17.36 13.44 -19.93
N ASN A 368 -18.04 12.39 -20.40
CA ASN A 368 -19.50 12.38 -20.60
C ASN A 368 -20.24 11.57 -19.52
N GLY A 369 -19.52 11.12 -18.49
CA GLY A 369 -20.04 10.23 -17.45
C GLY A 369 -19.84 8.74 -17.75
N LEU A 370 -20.22 7.89 -16.80
CA LEU A 370 -20.05 6.43 -16.86
C LEU A 370 -21.34 5.69 -16.52
N LYS A 371 -21.50 4.52 -17.15
CA LYS A 371 -22.43 3.47 -16.77
C LYS A 371 -21.65 2.30 -16.16
N PRO A 372 -21.56 2.20 -14.82
CA PRO A 372 -20.92 1.06 -14.17
C PRO A 372 -21.82 -0.18 -14.24
N ILE A 373 -21.28 -1.30 -14.74
CA ILE A 373 -22.00 -2.57 -14.86
C ILE A 373 -21.30 -3.62 -14.00
N ARG A 374 -22.01 -4.13 -12.98
CA ARG A 374 -21.49 -5.21 -12.15
C ARG A 374 -21.55 -6.53 -12.92
N VAL A 375 -20.41 -7.21 -13.02
CA VAL A 375 -20.33 -8.52 -13.68
C VAL A 375 -20.76 -9.60 -12.68
N ARG A 376 -21.70 -10.47 -13.05
CA ARG A 376 -22.11 -11.61 -12.20
C ARG A 376 -20.97 -12.62 -12.12
N GLY A 377 -20.68 -13.13 -10.92
CA GLY A 377 -19.65 -14.13 -10.69
C GLY A 377 -18.22 -13.60 -10.51
N ASN A 378 -17.94 -12.35 -10.90
CA ASN A 378 -16.62 -11.72 -10.74
C ASN A 378 -16.69 -10.51 -9.79
N ASP A 379 -15.65 -10.33 -8.98
CA ASP A 379 -15.53 -9.17 -8.09
C ASP A 379 -14.98 -7.95 -8.85
N GLN A 380 -15.73 -7.52 -9.88
CA GLN A 380 -15.37 -6.40 -10.75
C GLN A 380 -16.58 -5.58 -11.24
N ILE A 381 -16.31 -4.35 -11.67
CA ILE A 381 -17.27 -3.47 -12.36
C ILE A 381 -16.69 -3.08 -13.71
N ASP A 382 -17.43 -3.36 -14.77
CA ASP A 382 -17.13 -2.84 -16.10
C ASP A 382 -17.54 -1.37 -16.17
N LEU A 383 -16.62 -0.52 -16.61
CA LEU A 383 -16.83 0.92 -16.77
C LEU A 383 -17.09 1.20 -18.25
N LYS A 384 -18.35 1.45 -18.60
CA LYS A 384 -18.75 1.83 -19.95
C LYS A 384 -19.03 3.32 -20.02
N ASP A 385 -18.61 3.93 -21.11
CA ASP A 385 -18.99 5.30 -21.45
C ASP A 385 -20.51 5.43 -21.54
N LEU A 386 -21.05 6.54 -21.04
CA LEU A 386 -22.51 6.71 -20.96
C LEU A 386 -23.15 6.84 -22.35
N GLU A 387 -22.51 7.57 -23.27
CA GLU A 387 -23.05 7.88 -24.60
C GLU A 387 -22.72 6.80 -25.62
N THR A 388 -21.44 6.46 -25.76
CA THR A 388 -20.94 5.52 -26.79
C THR A 388 -21.10 4.05 -26.40
N GLN A 389 -21.37 3.75 -25.12
CA GLN A 389 -21.37 2.39 -24.55
C GLN A 389 -20.02 1.63 -24.69
N GLU A 390 -18.95 2.32 -25.10
CA GLU A 390 -17.61 1.76 -25.21
C GLU A 390 -17.06 1.40 -23.83
N LYS A 391 -16.45 0.22 -23.69
CA LYS A 391 -15.83 -0.21 -22.42
C LYS A 391 -14.50 0.51 -22.25
N LEU A 392 -14.41 1.42 -21.28
CA LEU A 392 -13.22 2.22 -20.98
C LEU A 392 -12.27 1.54 -20.00
N GLY A 393 -12.79 0.65 -19.16
CA GLY A 393 -11.98 -0.05 -18.18
C GLY A 393 -12.75 -1.03 -17.31
N VAL A 394 -12.04 -1.64 -16.38
CA VAL A 394 -12.57 -2.57 -15.38
C VAL A 394 -12.04 -2.17 -14.01
N PHE A 395 -12.94 -1.85 -13.08
CA PHE A 395 -12.61 -1.69 -11.68
C PHE A 395 -12.56 -3.05 -10.99
N LYS A 396 -11.42 -3.41 -10.41
CA LYS A 396 -11.20 -4.66 -9.68
C LYS A 396 -11.34 -4.41 -8.18
N TYR A 397 -12.28 -5.06 -7.51
CA TYR A 397 -12.45 -4.87 -6.06
C TYR A 397 -11.28 -5.42 -5.23
N SER A 398 -10.59 -6.44 -5.73
CA SER A 398 -9.44 -7.07 -5.09
C SER A 398 -8.31 -6.09 -4.79
N THR A 399 -7.95 -5.23 -5.76
CA THR A 399 -6.92 -4.19 -5.57
C THR A 399 -7.50 -2.78 -5.43
N GLY A 400 -8.77 -2.59 -5.80
CA GLY A 400 -9.39 -1.28 -5.98
C GLY A 400 -8.78 -0.46 -7.12
N GLN A 401 -8.12 -1.10 -8.08
CA GLN A 401 -7.58 -0.44 -9.27
C GLN A 401 -8.58 -0.48 -10.41
N ILE A 402 -8.58 0.57 -11.23
CA ILE A 402 -9.15 0.56 -12.56
C ILE A 402 -8.05 0.14 -13.54
N VAL A 403 -8.35 -0.90 -14.32
CA VAL A 403 -7.56 -1.33 -15.46
C VAL A 403 -8.24 -0.79 -16.71
N LEU A 404 -7.66 0.23 -17.33
CA LEU A 404 -8.18 0.83 -18.55
C LEU A 404 -8.01 -0.13 -19.74
N THR A 405 -8.99 -0.17 -20.62
CA THR A 405 -8.89 -0.83 -21.93
C THR A 405 -8.21 0.11 -22.94
N LEU A 406 -7.88 -0.37 -24.13
CA LEU A 406 -7.35 0.48 -25.21
C LEU A 406 -8.20 1.75 -25.47
N PRO A 407 -9.55 1.68 -25.55
CA PRO A 407 -10.39 2.88 -25.56
C PRO A 407 -10.14 3.89 -24.44
N GLY A 408 -10.12 3.42 -23.19
CA GLY A 408 -9.89 4.29 -22.03
C GLY A 408 -8.49 4.91 -22.07
N LEU A 409 -7.49 4.14 -22.48
CA LEU A 409 -6.11 4.61 -22.63
C LEU A 409 -5.97 5.65 -23.75
N LYS A 410 -6.67 5.50 -24.88
CA LYS A 410 -6.71 6.51 -25.94
C LYS A 410 -7.28 7.84 -25.44
N ARG A 411 -8.27 7.81 -24.55
CA ARG A 411 -8.83 9.03 -23.95
C ARG A 411 -7.89 9.67 -22.93
N LEU A 412 -7.13 8.85 -22.22
CA LEU A 412 -6.08 9.33 -21.30
C LEU A 412 -4.96 10.04 -22.07
N ILE A 413 -4.58 9.49 -23.22
CA ILE A 413 -3.44 9.89 -24.05
C ILE A 413 -3.97 10.62 -25.29
N GLN A 414 -4.40 11.88 -25.11
CA GLN A 414 -4.97 12.66 -26.22
C GLN A 414 -3.90 13.23 -27.17
N THR A 415 -2.66 13.38 -26.70
CA THR A 415 -1.54 13.87 -27.52
C THR A 415 -0.25 13.08 -27.25
N PRO A 416 0.69 13.00 -28.22
CA PRO A 416 1.93 12.22 -28.06
C PRO A 416 2.81 12.62 -26.87
N ASN A 417 2.69 13.87 -26.43
CA ASN A 417 3.44 14.43 -25.30
C ASN A 417 2.64 14.44 -23.98
N SER A 418 1.45 13.82 -23.93
CA SER A 418 0.60 13.85 -22.72
C SER A 418 0.90 12.75 -21.71
N ILE A 419 1.74 11.78 -22.06
CA ILE A 419 2.08 10.66 -21.18
C ILE A 419 3.29 11.00 -20.32
N ASN A 420 3.03 11.51 -19.12
CA ASN A 420 4.10 11.83 -18.17
C ASN A 420 4.37 10.71 -17.15
N SER A 421 3.53 9.68 -17.11
CA SER A 421 3.56 8.60 -16.11
C SER A 421 3.13 7.27 -16.71
N ASN A 422 3.51 6.18 -16.06
CA ASN A 422 3.06 4.80 -16.34
C ASN A 422 3.20 4.33 -17.80
N TYR A 423 4.32 4.64 -18.47
CA TYR A 423 4.55 4.22 -19.86
C TYR A 423 5.86 3.49 -20.10
N ILE A 424 5.86 2.68 -21.16
CA ILE A 424 7.05 2.07 -21.77
C ILE A 424 7.02 2.32 -23.28
N VAL A 425 8.15 2.77 -23.82
CA VAL A 425 8.42 2.88 -25.26
C VAL A 425 8.97 1.56 -25.77
N PHE A 426 8.26 0.96 -26.72
CA PHE A 426 8.60 -0.35 -27.27
C PHE A 426 9.50 -0.23 -28.50
N ASN A 427 10.49 -1.12 -28.59
CA ASN A 427 11.34 -1.30 -29.76
C ASN A 427 10.68 -2.25 -30.76
N GLY A 428 9.71 -1.74 -31.52
CA GLY A 428 9.01 -2.48 -32.55
C GLY A 428 7.63 -1.91 -32.86
N GLU A 429 6.99 -2.46 -33.90
CA GLU A 429 5.67 -1.99 -34.34
C GLU A 429 4.51 -2.75 -33.68
N GLU A 430 4.70 -4.04 -33.39
CA GLU A 430 3.66 -4.94 -32.89
C GLU A 430 4.21 -5.84 -31.78
N ILE A 431 3.41 -6.10 -30.74
CA ILE A 431 3.77 -7.04 -29.67
C ILE A 431 3.15 -8.39 -29.98
N ARG A 432 3.96 -9.44 -30.10
CA ARG A 432 3.48 -10.82 -30.22
C ARG A 432 3.66 -11.56 -28.90
N GLY A 433 2.57 -12.13 -28.39
CA GLY A 433 2.54 -12.87 -27.13
C GLY A 433 2.08 -12.05 -25.92
N ASN A 434 2.27 -12.60 -24.73
CA ASN A 434 1.71 -12.08 -23.47
C ASN A 434 2.74 -11.47 -22.53
N THR A 435 3.99 -11.28 -22.96
CA THR A 435 5.09 -10.84 -22.11
C THR A 435 5.98 -9.85 -22.85
N LEU A 436 6.20 -8.69 -22.25
CA LEU A 436 7.19 -7.71 -22.68
C LEU A 436 8.53 -7.99 -21.99
N PHE A 437 9.59 -8.14 -22.77
CA PHE A 437 10.95 -8.35 -22.27
C PHE A 437 11.76 -7.06 -22.31
N ARG A 438 12.75 -6.94 -21.42
CA ARG A 438 13.60 -5.75 -21.28
C ARG A 438 14.31 -5.35 -22.58
N LYS A 439 14.65 -6.30 -23.45
CA LYS A 439 15.26 -6.06 -24.77
C LYS A 439 14.37 -5.23 -25.70
N GLY A 440 13.06 -5.33 -25.54
CA GLY A 440 12.08 -4.56 -26.31
C GLY A 440 11.78 -3.18 -25.72
N VAL A 441 12.49 -2.73 -24.69
CA VAL A 441 12.23 -1.43 -24.02
C VAL A 441 13.29 -0.41 -24.43
N LEU A 442 12.89 0.65 -25.14
CA LEU A 442 13.74 1.77 -25.53
C LEU A 442 13.83 2.82 -24.42
N ASP A 443 12.68 3.23 -23.90
CA ASP A 443 12.50 4.28 -22.89
C ASP A 443 11.29 3.95 -22.01
N TYR A 444 11.19 4.55 -20.82
CA TYR A 444 10.17 4.22 -19.83
C TYR A 444 10.04 5.31 -18.76
N SER A 445 8.88 5.38 -18.11
CA SER A 445 8.68 6.33 -17.00
C SER A 445 9.40 5.90 -15.72
N LEU A 446 9.93 6.86 -14.95
CA LEU A 446 10.70 6.55 -13.73
C LEU A 446 9.82 6.15 -12.53
N ASP A 447 8.50 6.32 -12.66
CA ASP A 447 7.51 6.08 -11.62
C ASP A 447 6.84 4.69 -11.70
N LEU A 448 7.34 3.79 -12.55
CA LEU A 448 6.79 2.44 -12.72
C LEU A 448 6.91 1.61 -11.44
N ILE A 449 5.78 1.15 -10.92
CA ILE A 449 5.65 0.34 -9.70
C ILE A 449 5.16 -1.08 -10.07
N PRO A 450 5.71 -2.16 -9.49
CA PRO A 450 5.22 -3.52 -9.74
C PRO A 450 3.70 -3.66 -9.49
N ASN A 451 3.03 -4.52 -10.26
CA ASN A 451 1.58 -4.76 -10.25
C ASN A 451 0.70 -3.55 -10.67
N SER A 452 1.28 -2.44 -11.12
CA SER A 452 0.51 -1.35 -11.72
C SER A 452 0.28 -1.57 -13.22
N GLN A 453 -0.76 -0.93 -13.76
CA GLN A 453 -1.00 -0.94 -15.20
C GLN A 453 0.03 -0.05 -15.90
N VAL A 454 0.58 -0.54 -17.01
CA VAL A 454 1.50 0.23 -17.86
C VAL A 454 0.96 0.31 -19.28
N VAL A 455 1.15 1.48 -19.89
CA VAL A 455 0.83 1.74 -21.29
C VAL A 455 2.07 1.54 -22.15
N ILE A 456 1.92 0.84 -23.26
CA ILE A 456 3.02 0.58 -24.19
C ILE A 456 2.79 1.37 -25.45
N VAL A 457 3.78 2.19 -25.79
CA VAL A 457 3.73 3.11 -26.92
C VAL A 457 4.84 2.83 -27.92
N ASP A 458 4.64 3.30 -29.15
CA ASP A 458 5.66 3.30 -30.19
C ASP A 458 6.83 4.25 -29.87
N GLU A 459 7.90 4.13 -30.64
CA GLU A 459 9.12 4.93 -30.48
C GLU A 459 8.85 6.44 -30.45
N ALA A 460 7.91 6.90 -31.29
CA ALA A 460 7.52 8.30 -31.37
C ALA A 460 6.57 8.76 -30.24
N LYS A 461 6.15 7.87 -29.34
CA LYS A 461 5.11 8.09 -28.30
C LYS A 461 3.77 8.57 -28.87
N LYS A 462 3.48 8.27 -30.14
CA LYS A 462 2.27 8.71 -30.87
C LYS A 462 1.16 7.68 -30.84
N LYS A 463 1.49 6.39 -30.77
CA LYS A 463 0.54 5.29 -30.88
C LYS A 463 0.65 4.37 -29.68
N ILE A 464 -0.51 4.01 -29.12
CA ILE A 464 -0.60 2.93 -28.14
C ILE A 464 -0.52 1.60 -28.88
N ILE A 465 0.52 0.83 -28.58
CA ILE A 465 0.76 -0.52 -29.10
C ILE A 465 0.06 -1.55 -28.22
N GLY A 466 0.00 -1.31 -26.91
CA GLY A 466 -0.67 -2.23 -26.00
C GLY A 466 -0.70 -1.74 -24.56
N SER A 467 -1.20 -2.60 -23.69
CA SER A 467 -1.21 -2.37 -22.25
C SER A 467 -1.01 -3.66 -21.48
N GLY A 468 -0.44 -3.52 -20.29
CA GLY A 468 -0.04 -4.65 -19.47
C GLY A 468 -0.04 -4.34 -17.98
N GLU A 469 0.34 -5.35 -17.21
CA GLU A 469 0.60 -5.26 -15.78
C GLU A 469 2.10 -5.45 -15.56
N LEU A 470 2.74 -4.54 -14.83
CA LEU A 470 4.16 -4.61 -14.53
C LEU A 470 4.48 -5.79 -13.61
N ILE A 471 5.54 -6.52 -13.94
CA ILE A 471 6.14 -7.55 -13.09
C ILE A 471 7.20 -6.93 -12.17
N VAL A 472 7.87 -5.87 -12.65
CA VAL A 472 8.99 -5.21 -11.99
C VAL A 472 8.82 -3.69 -12.08
N GLY A 473 9.49 -2.94 -11.19
CA GLY A 473 9.46 -1.48 -11.21
C GLY A 473 10.62 -0.85 -12.00
N SER A 474 10.66 0.49 -12.00
CA SER A 474 11.60 1.29 -12.77
C SER A 474 13.07 1.02 -12.43
N ASN A 475 13.38 0.74 -11.16
CA ASN A 475 14.75 0.40 -10.73
C ASN A 475 15.26 -0.88 -11.42
N PHE A 476 14.39 -1.88 -11.61
CA PHE A 476 14.78 -3.10 -12.32
C PHE A 476 15.08 -2.84 -13.79
N ILE A 477 14.23 -2.05 -14.46
CA ILE A 477 14.42 -1.71 -15.88
C ILE A 477 15.72 -0.93 -16.07
N LYS A 478 16.03 -0.04 -15.12
CA LYS A 478 17.28 0.74 -15.10
C LYS A 478 18.51 -0.16 -14.97
N ASN A 479 18.47 -1.10 -14.03
CA ASN A 479 19.62 -1.89 -13.65
C ASN A 479 19.74 -3.21 -14.40
N SER A 480 18.86 -3.53 -15.35
CA SER A 480 18.91 -4.80 -16.08
C SER A 480 18.87 -4.61 -17.59
N LYS A 481 19.60 -5.46 -18.31
CA LYS A 481 19.53 -5.59 -19.79
C LYS A 481 18.67 -6.77 -20.27
N SER A 482 18.07 -7.58 -19.38
CA SER A 482 17.17 -8.68 -19.76
C SER A 482 16.08 -8.96 -18.72
N GLY A 483 15.24 -9.95 -18.98
CA GLY A 483 14.16 -10.35 -18.07
C GLY A 483 12.79 -9.84 -18.53
N ARG A 484 11.76 -10.32 -17.83
CA ARG A 484 10.35 -10.01 -18.10
C ARG A 484 10.01 -8.70 -17.38
N ILE A 485 9.38 -7.76 -18.09
CA ILE A 485 9.03 -6.44 -17.57
C ILE A 485 7.55 -6.33 -17.27
N ALA A 486 6.70 -6.74 -18.20
CA ALA A 486 5.25 -6.65 -18.06
C ALA A 486 4.56 -7.87 -18.66
N LYS A 487 3.39 -8.23 -18.11
CA LYS A 487 2.45 -9.17 -18.70
C LYS A 487 1.42 -8.39 -19.52
N ILE A 488 1.34 -8.68 -20.82
CA ILE A 488 0.47 -7.99 -21.77
C ILE A 488 -0.88 -8.70 -21.82
N TYR A 489 -1.97 -7.94 -21.78
CA TYR A 489 -3.33 -8.46 -21.89
C TYR A 489 -4.14 -7.81 -23.01
N GLU A 490 -3.75 -6.63 -23.51
CA GLU A 490 -4.34 -6.00 -24.69
C GLU A 490 -3.22 -5.42 -25.58
N TRP A 491 -3.36 -5.59 -26.88
CA TRP A 491 -2.47 -5.05 -27.91
C TRP A 491 -3.25 -4.70 -29.19
N LYS A 492 -2.58 -4.09 -30.16
CA LYS A 492 -3.16 -3.81 -31.48
C LYS A 492 -2.54 -4.70 -32.54
#